data_AF-A0A3E1DW59-F1
#
_entry.id   AF-A0A3E1DW59-F1
#
_cell.length_a   1.000
_cell.length_b   1.000
_cell.length_c   1.000
_cell.angle_alpha   90.00
_cell.angle_beta   90.00
_cell.angle_gamma   90.00
#
_symmetry.space_group_name_H-M   'P 1'
#
loop_
_entity.id
_entity.type
_entity.pdbx_description
1 polymer ?
#
loop_
_entity_poly.entity_id
_entity_poly.type
_entity_poly.pdbx_seq_one_letter_code
_entity_poly.pdbx_strand_id
1 'polypeptide(L)'
;MSKSRFSFRLGGFSLVEVLTAVVLLGILSFIAMPNIVRMKSDSEVNLAVARAEAVNMAIASLVQAQGRTAAVTAWTNASNTTGRYALLKPYLAFAPNAFDDYMPGSYAIVLPTSIANLAKVDLYSPPGVTADNANRIVY
;
A
#
# COMPACT_ATOMS: atom_id res chain seq x y z
N MET A 1 -40.80 -19.91 24.72
CA MET A 1 -39.63 -19.54 23.88
C MET A 1 -39.70 -20.37 22.60
N SER A 2 -40.37 -19.86 21.56
CA SER A 2 -40.62 -20.58 20.30
C SER A 2 -39.50 -20.28 19.30
N LYS A 3 -38.77 -21.31 18.86
CA LYS A 3 -37.74 -21.21 17.83
C LYS A 3 -38.41 -21.41 16.47
N SER A 4 -38.53 -20.36 15.66
CA SER A 4 -38.97 -20.52 14.28
C SER A 4 -37.88 -21.27 13.50
N ARG A 5 -38.22 -22.44 12.96
CA ARG A 5 -37.35 -23.22 12.09
C ARG A 5 -37.65 -22.83 10.65
N PHE A 6 -36.74 -22.10 10.01
CA PHE A 6 -36.77 -21.85 8.58
C PHE A 6 -36.54 -23.20 7.86
N SER A 7 -37.61 -23.76 7.30
CA SER A 7 -37.54 -24.98 6.49
C SER A 7 -37.28 -24.59 5.04
N PHE A 8 -36.05 -24.79 4.56
CA PHE A 8 -35.73 -24.68 3.14
C PHE A 8 -36.26 -25.92 2.43
N ARG A 9 -37.30 -25.75 1.61
CA ARG A 9 -37.79 -26.80 0.72
C ARG A 9 -36.80 -26.95 -0.44
N LEU A 10 -36.12 -28.10 -0.54
CA LEU A 10 -35.30 -28.45 -1.70
C LEU A 10 -36.21 -28.92 -2.85
N GLY A 11 -36.60 -28.01 -3.73
CA GLY A 11 -37.11 -28.31 -5.06
C GLY A 11 -35.96 -28.28 -6.09
N GLY A 12 -36.03 -29.09 -7.14
CA GLY A 12 -35.05 -29.04 -8.23
C GLY A 12 -35.10 -27.70 -8.98
N PHE A 13 -33.94 -27.18 -9.40
CA PHE A 13 -33.83 -25.92 -10.12
C PHE A 13 -34.47 -26.03 -11.51
N SER A 14 -35.35 -25.08 -11.84
CA SER A 14 -35.84 -24.91 -13.21
C SER A 14 -34.77 -24.21 -14.07
N LEU A 15 -34.68 -24.57 -15.35
CA LEU A 15 -33.74 -23.95 -16.29
C LEU A 15 -33.91 -22.43 -16.36
N VAL A 16 -35.16 -21.95 -16.30
CA VAL A 16 -35.48 -20.51 -16.33
C VAL A 16 -34.99 -19.78 -15.07
N GLU A 17 -34.98 -20.46 -13.92
CA GLU A 17 -34.54 -19.88 -12.65
C GLU A 17 -33.02 -19.66 -12.66
N VAL A 18 -32.27 -20.63 -13.19
CA VAL A 18 -30.83 -20.49 -13.38
C VAL A 18 -30.50 -19.43 -14.43
N LEU A 19 -31.23 -19.39 -15.54
CA LEU A 19 -31.04 -18.38 -16.58
C LEU A 19 -31.31 -16.96 -16.06
N THR A 20 -32.37 -16.79 -15.27
CA THR A 20 -32.68 -15.51 -14.61
C THR A 20 -31.59 -15.13 -13.62
N ALA A 21 -31.11 -16.07 -12.80
CA ALA A 21 -30.04 -15.82 -11.83
C ALA A 21 -28.73 -15.39 -12.53
N VAL A 22 -28.33 -16.04 -13.62
CA VAL A 22 -27.12 -15.69 -14.38
C VAL A 22 -27.26 -14.31 -15.02
N VAL A 23 -28.43 -13.96 -15.57
CA VAL A 23 -28.68 -12.62 -16.12
C VAL A 23 -28.58 -11.54 -15.02
N LEU A 24 -29.18 -11.77 -13.85
CA LEU A 24 -29.10 -10.83 -12.73
C LEU A 24 -27.66 -10.69 -12.21
N LEU A 25 -26.92 -11.79 -12.05
CA LEU A 25 -25.51 -11.74 -11.65
C LEU A 25 -24.64 -11.00 -12.70
N GLY A 26 -24.93 -11.18 -13.99
CA GLY A 26 -24.26 -10.45 -15.06
C GLY A 26 -24.42 -8.94 -14.93
N ILE A 27 -25.67 -8.46 -14.76
CA ILE A 27 -25.97 -7.04 -14.58
C ILE A 27 -25.33 -6.50 -13.29
N LEU A 28 -25.46 -7.22 -12.18
CA LEU A 28 -24.86 -6.81 -10.90
C LEU A 28 -23.33 -6.73 -10.97
N SER A 29 -22.69 -7.70 -11.64
CA SER A 29 -21.24 -7.69 -11.82
C SER A 29 -20.77 -6.48 -12.63
N PHE A 30 -21.53 -6.09 -13.66
CA PHE A 30 -21.18 -4.94 -14.51
C PHE A 30 -21.26 -3.61 -13.75
N ILE A 31 -22.23 -3.46 -12.84
CA ILE A 31 -22.37 -2.26 -12.01
C ILE A 31 -21.34 -2.25 -10.87
N ALA A 32 -21.03 -3.41 -10.28
CA ALA A 32 -20.14 -3.50 -9.13
C ALA A 32 -18.65 -3.43 -9.48
N MET A 33 -18.22 -4.10 -10.56
CA MET A 33 -16.82 -4.18 -10.97
C MET A 33 -16.10 -2.82 -11.11
N PRO A 34 -16.67 -1.78 -11.76
CA PRO A 34 -15.97 -0.50 -11.91
C PRO A 34 -15.66 0.17 -10.56
N ASN A 35 -16.57 0.07 -9.60
CA ASN A 35 -16.38 0.65 -8.28
C ASN A 35 -15.36 -0.15 -7.46
N ILE A 36 -15.37 -1.48 -7.55
CA ILE A 36 -14.39 -2.34 -6.88
C ILE A 36 -12.97 -2.07 -7.40
N VAL A 37 -12.80 -1.92 -8.71
CA VAL A 37 -11.50 -1.64 -9.32
C VAL A 37 -10.96 -0.29 -8.86
N ARG A 38 -11.80 0.76 -8.81
CA ARG A 38 -11.42 2.08 -8.29
C ARG A 38 -11.03 2.00 -6.81
N MET A 39 -11.84 1.34 -5.99
CA MET A 39 -11.56 1.18 -4.56
C MET A 39 -10.26 0.43 -4.29
N LYS A 40 -9.93 -0.59 -5.10
CA LYS A 40 -8.63 -1.29 -5.03
C LYS A 40 -7.47 -0.35 -5.37
N SER A 41 -7.60 0.42 -6.45
CA SER A 41 -6.58 1.40 -6.85
C SER A 41 -6.36 2.45 -5.76
N ASP A 42 -7.43 3.02 -5.21
CA ASP A 42 -7.34 4.02 -4.15
C ASP A 42 -6.75 3.43 -2.86
N SER A 43 -7.08 2.17 -2.54
CA SER A 43 -6.50 1.47 -1.40
C SER A 43 -5.00 1.21 -1.57
N GLU A 44 -4.55 0.86 -2.78
CA GLU A 44 -3.13 0.67 -3.09
C GLU A 44 -2.35 1.98 -2.97
N VAL A 45 -2.91 3.09 -3.48
CA VAL A 45 -2.33 4.43 -3.31
C VAL A 45 -2.23 4.78 -1.83
N ASN A 46 -3.32 4.65 -1.07
CA ASN A 46 -3.34 4.99 0.35
C ASN A 46 -2.37 4.12 1.17
N LEU A 47 -2.25 2.83 0.83
CA LEU A 47 -1.29 1.94 1.45
C LEU A 47 0.16 2.34 1.14
N ALA A 48 0.47 2.68 -0.11
CA ALA A 48 1.79 3.17 -0.49
C ALA A 48 2.16 4.46 0.26
N VAL A 49 1.22 5.40 0.39
CA VAL A 49 1.40 6.62 1.19
C VAL A 49 1.67 6.31 2.66
N ALA A 50 0.86 5.46 3.29
CA ALA A 50 1.05 5.08 4.69
C ALA A 50 2.40 4.40 4.93
N ARG A 51 2.87 3.58 3.98
CA ARG A 51 4.19 2.94 4.05
C ARG A 51 5.32 3.95 3.89
N ALA A 52 5.17 4.94 3.02
CA ALA A 52 6.14 6.04 2.90
C ALA A 52 6.21 6.90 4.16
N GLU A 53 5.07 7.17 4.79
CA GLU A 53 5.03 7.85 6.08
C GLU A 53 5.70 7.03 7.19
N ALA A 54 5.49 5.71 7.21
CA ALA A 54 6.19 4.83 8.14
C ALA A 54 7.71 4.88 7.95
N VAL A 55 8.21 4.97 6.71
CA VAL A 55 9.63 5.17 6.41
C VAL A 55 10.13 6.53 6.92
N ASN A 56 9.37 7.60 6.70
CA ASN A 56 9.74 8.93 7.21
C ASN A 56 9.79 8.95 8.75
N MET A 57 8.82 8.31 9.42
CA MET A 57 8.81 8.19 10.88
C MET A 57 9.96 7.32 11.38
N ALA A 58 10.34 6.26 10.66
CA ALA A 58 11.49 5.43 10.99
C ALA A 58 12.81 6.23 10.88
N ILE A 59 12.95 7.10 9.86
CA ILE A 59 14.11 7.99 9.75
C ILE A 59 14.16 8.97 10.93
N ALA A 60 13.03 9.58 11.29
CA ALA A 60 12.95 10.47 12.45
C ALA A 60 13.29 9.74 13.76
N SER A 61 12.81 8.51 13.92
CA SER A 61 13.12 7.67 15.09
C SER A 61 14.59 7.27 15.16
N LEU A 62 15.23 6.95 14.04
CA LEU A 62 16.67 6.71 13.95
C LEU A 62 17.46 7.94 14.42
N VAL A 63 17.10 9.13 13.93
CA VAL A 63 17.74 10.39 14.32
C VAL A 63 17.56 10.68 15.81
N GLN A 64 16.37 10.38 16.36
CA GLN A 64 16.08 10.56 17.78
C GLN A 64 16.86 9.56 18.66
N ALA A 65 16.98 8.30 18.22
CA ALA A 65 17.61 7.24 19.00
C ALA A 65 19.15 7.32 19.00
N GLN A 66 19.76 7.67 17.88
CA GLN A 66 21.23 7.71 17.73
C GLN A 66 21.83 9.11 17.89
N GLY A 67 21.00 10.16 17.84
CA GLY A 67 21.44 11.54 17.74
C GLY A 67 21.83 11.93 16.32
N ARG A 68 21.59 13.20 15.97
CA ARG A 68 21.65 13.69 14.57
C ARG A 68 22.99 13.41 13.88
N THR A 69 24.11 13.68 14.54
CA THR A 69 25.43 13.51 13.93
C THR A 69 25.75 12.04 13.63
N ALA A 70 25.51 11.14 14.58
CA ALA A 70 25.78 9.71 14.41
C ALA A 70 24.85 9.08 13.37
N ALA A 71 23.56 9.45 13.38
CA ALA A 71 22.60 8.99 12.38
C ALA A 71 22.97 9.44 10.96
N VAL A 72 23.37 10.71 10.78
CA VAL A 72 23.84 11.23 9.48
C VAL A 72 25.08 10.47 9.02
N THR A 73 26.07 10.26 9.90
CA THR A 73 27.27 9.49 9.56
C THR A 73 26.94 8.04 9.17
N ALA A 74 26.10 7.35 9.93
CA ALA A 74 25.67 5.99 9.62
C ALA A 74 24.91 5.92 8.28
N TRP A 75 24.05 6.91 8.01
CA TRP A 75 23.29 7.01 6.76
C TRP A 75 24.16 7.30 5.55
N THR A 76 25.16 8.17 5.69
CA THR A 76 26.13 8.47 4.62
C THR A 76 27.05 7.29 4.35
N ASN A 77 27.45 6.55 5.39
CA ASN A 77 28.23 5.32 5.25
C ASN A 77 27.44 4.20 4.56
N ALA A 78 26.11 4.18 4.74
CA ALA A 78 25.20 3.34 3.98
C ALA A 78 24.98 3.92 2.57
N SER A 79 25.90 3.58 1.64
CA SER A 79 25.91 4.09 0.27
C SER A 79 24.83 3.48 -0.64
N ASN A 80 24.17 2.41 -0.22
CA ASN A 80 23.14 1.70 -0.99
C ASN A 80 21.78 1.64 -0.25
N THR A 81 20.70 1.47 -1.00
CA THR A 81 19.32 1.37 -0.48
C THR A 81 19.17 0.25 0.55
N THR A 82 19.82 -0.89 0.31
CA THR A 82 19.82 -2.04 1.23
C THR A 82 20.46 -1.73 2.59
N GLY A 83 21.59 -1.02 2.60
CA GLY A 83 22.28 -0.62 3.84
C GLY A 83 21.47 0.41 4.62
N ARG A 84 20.84 1.36 3.93
CA ARG A 84 19.94 2.34 4.57
C ARG A 84 18.69 1.69 5.13
N TYR A 85 18.14 0.72 4.41
CA TYR A 85 17.00 -0.07 4.89
C TYR A 85 17.35 -0.88 6.14
N ALA A 86 18.57 -1.44 6.23
CA ALA A 86 19.01 -2.16 7.43
C ALA A 86 19.03 -1.26 8.68
N LEU A 87 19.35 0.02 8.54
CA LEU A 87 19.29 1.00 9.63
C LEU A 87 17.86 1.33 10.06
N LEU A 88 16.90 1.30 9.11
CA LEU A 88 15.49 1.59 9.36
C LEU A 88 14.68 0.39 9.82
N LYS A 89 15.11 -0.83 9.49
CA LYS A 89 14.45 -2.09 9.83
C LYS A 89 13.99 -2.19 11.30
N PRO A 90 14.78 -1.81 12.32
CA PRO A 90 14.33 -1.86 13.72
C PRO A 90 13.26 -0.83 14.08
N TYR A 91 13.09 0.22 13.25
CA TYR A 91 12.13 1.32 13.48
C TYR A 91 10.89 1.22 12.58
N LEU A 92 10.81 0.20 11.73
CA LEU A 92 9.70 -0.05 10.81
C LEU A 92 8.79 -1.17 11.34
N ALA A 93 7.49 -0.92 11.40
CA ALA A 93 6.51 -1.96 11.72
C ALA A 93 6.37 -2.94 10.54
N PHE A 94 6.55 -4.24 10.83
CA PHE A 94 6.45 -5.33 9.86
C PHE A 94 7.38 -5.16 8.65
N ALA A 95 8.66 -4.93 8.90
CA ALA A 95 9.69 -4.78 7.87
C ALA A 95 10.07 -6.14 7.23
N PRO A 96 9.82 -6.35 5.92
CA PRO A 96 10.27 -7.53 5.18
C PRO A 96 11.80 -7.59 5.06
N ASN A 97 12.31 -8.64 4.43
CA ASN A 97 13.75 -8.83 4.28
C ASN A 97 14.36 -7.97 3.17
N ALA A 98 13.60 -7.68 2.11
CA ALA A 98 13.99 -6.76 1.05
C ALA A 98 13.15 -5.48 1.10
N PHE A 99 13.76 -4.36 0.71
CA PHE A 99 13.08 -3.06 0.66
C PHE A 99 11.97 -3.03 -0.41
N ASP A 100 12.19 -3.73 -1.53
CA ASP A 100 11.24 -3.80 -2.64
C ASP A 100 9.92 -4.51 -2.24
N ASP A 101 9.98 -5.45 -1.30
CA ASP A 101 8.81 -6.16 -0.77
C ASP A 101 7.98 -5.29 0.20
N TYR A 102 8.50 -4.12 0.59
CA TYR A 102 7.81 -3.25 1.55
C TYR A 102 6.68 -2.42 0.90
N MET A 103 6.73 -2.23 -0.42
CA MET A 103 5.72 -1.47 -1.16
C MET A 103 4.68 -2.39 -1.82
N PRO A 104 3.39 -2.00 -1.82
CA PRO A 104 2.38 -2.70 -2.61
C PRO A 104 2.56 -2.41 -4.11
N GLY A 105 2.39 -3.43 -4.96
CA GLY A 105 2.32 -3.27 -6.42
C GLY A 105 3.63 -2.77 -7.06
N SER A 106 3.54 -1.78 -7.94
CA SER A 106 4.68 -1.19 -8.67
C SER A 106 5.13 0.17 -8.09
N TYR A 107 4.70 0.51 -6.87
CA TYR A 107 5.11 1.75 -6.21
C TYR A 107 6.54 1.60 -5.69
N ALA A 108 7.38 2.60 -5.98
CA ALA A 108 8.76 2.63 -5.54
C ALA A 108 9.01 3.86 -4.67
N ILE A 109 9.70 3.64 -3.55
CA ILE A 109 10.18 4.70 -2.67
C ILE A 109 11.66 4.91 -2.92
N VAL A 110 12.09 6.15 -3.12
CA VAL A 110 13.52 6.47 -3.19
C VAL A 110 13.97 7.04 -1.86
N LEU A 111 14.83 6.30 -1.16
CA LEU A 111 15.43 6.78 0.09
C LEU A 111 16.37 7.96 -0.19
N PRO A 112 16.27 9.06 0.57
CA PRO A 112 17.08 10.26 0.34
C PRO A 112 18.58 9.97 0.52
N THR A 113 19.40 10.65 -0.29
CA THR A 113 20.86 10.53 -0.27
C THR A 113 21.52 11.19 0.94
N SER A 114 20.79 12.06 1.64
CA SER A 114 21.22 12.70 2.88
C SER A 114 20.04 12.95 3.81
N ILE A 115 20.26 12.74 5.11
CA ILE A 115 19.33 13.10 6.20
C ILE A 115 19.85 14.28 7.03
N ALA A 116 20.95 14.92 6.59
CA ALA A 116 21.62 16.02 7.30
C ALA A 116 20.73 17.27 7.42
N ASN A 117 20.02 17.57 6.33
CA ASN A 117 18.77 18.31 6.35
C ASN A 117 17.68 17.24 6.25
N LEU A 118 16.69 17.20 7.16
CA LEU A 118 15.57 16.27 7.03
C LEU A 118 14.80 16.62 5.75
N ALA A 119 15.19 16.00 4.63
CA ALA A 119 14.48 16.09 3.37
C ALA A 119 13.52 14.89 3.30
N LYS A 120 12.26 15.19 3.00
CA LYS A 120 11.21 14.20 2.85
C LYS A 120 11.55 13.20 1.75
N VAL A 121 11.20 11.93 1.98
CA VAL A 121 11.26 10.84 1.00
C VAL A 121 10.33 11.11 -0.20
N ASP A 122 10.83 10.92 -1.42
CA ASP A 122 10.06 11.09 -2.67
C ASP A 122 9.33 9.78 -3.06
N LEU A 123 8.07 9.90 -3.50
CA LEU A 123 7.23 8.82 -4.04
C LEU A 123 7.12 8.92 -5.56
N TYR A 124 7.34 7.81 -6.28
CA TYR A 124 7.16 7.72 -7.73
C TYR A 124 5.93 6.89 -8.10
N SER A 125 5.10 7.41 -9.01
CA SER A 125 3.93 6.70 -9.55
C SER A 125 4.29 5.90 -10.82
N PRO A 126 3.57 4.81 -11.12
CA PRO A 126 3.80 4.02 -12.33
C PRO A 126 3.45 4.76 -13.63
N PRO A 127 4.08 4.38 -14.76
CA PRO A 127 3.89 5.04 -16.05
C PRO A 127 2.46 4.85 -16.57
N GLY A 128 1.70 5.94 -16.73
CA GLY A 128 0.34 5.93 -17.29
C GLY A 128 -0.71 6.74 -16.53
N VAL A 129 -0.37 7.29 -15.36
CA VAL A 129 -1.23 8.25 -14.66
C VAL A 129 -0.78 9.66 -15.06
N THR A 130 -1.60 10.38 -15.84
CA THR A 130 -1.31 11.74 -16.33
C THR A 130 -0.94 12.66 -15.18
N ALA A 131 0.36 12.97 -15.08
CA ALA A 131 0.90 13.94 -14.15
C ALA A 131 0.68 15.34 -14.72
N ASP A 132 -0.26 16.08 -14.14
CA ASP A 132 -0.22 17.54 -14.17
C ASP A 132 0.98 17.97 -13.30
N ASN A 133 2.18 17.95 -13.88
CA ASN A 133 3.44 18.38 -13.24
C ASN A 133 3.76 17.74 -11.85
N ALA A 134 3.09 16.64 -11.48
CA ALA A 134 2.99 16.08 -10.13
C ALA A 134 3.75 14.74 -9.95
N ASN A 135 4.84 14.50 -10.68
CA ASN A 135 5.66 13.29 -10.50
C ASN A 135 6.59 13.35 -9.27
N ARG A 136 6.27 14.21 -8.30
CA ARG A 136 7.01 14.42 -7.06
C ARG A 136 6.04 14.88 -6.00
N ILE A 137 5.46 13.93 -5.29
CA ILE A 137 4.73 14.25 -4.06
C ILE A 137 5.76 14.32 -2.94
N VAL A 138 6.30 15.51 -2.74
CA VAL A 138 7.04 15.87 -1.52
C VAL A 138 5.99 16.15 -0.47
N TYR A 139 6.01 15.41 0.63
CA TYR A 139 5.35 15.87 1.85
C TYR A 139 6.35 16.36 2.90
#